data_AF-A0A349QZ27-F1
#
_entry.id   AF-A0A349QZ27-F1
#
_cell.length_a   1.000
_cell.length_b   1.000
_cell.length_c   1.000
_cell.angle_alpha   90.00
_cell.angle_beta   90.00
_cell.angle_gamma   90.00
#
_symmetry.space_group_name_H-M   'P 1'
#
loop_
_entity.id
_entity.type
_entity.pdbx_description
1 polymer ?
#
loop_
_entity_poly.entity_id
_entity_poly.type
_entity_poly.pdbx_seq_one_letter_code
_entity_poly.pdbx_strand_id
1 'polypeptide(L)'
;MYKLNNNNRPYQFRLAQLSKKQLLEANYGEYAMASGQEFPMLLKMIISDGRQEIKTEINFNKVTFNEPVEMPFSVSSRYKVIR
;
A
#
# COMPACT_ATOMS: atom_id res chain seq x y z
N MET A 1 8.51 -5.92 -10.23
CA MET A 1 8.66 -4.75 -11.13
C MET A 1 7.31 -4.06 -11.27
N TYR A 2 7.32 -2.72 -11.27
CA TYR A 2 6.12 -1.91 -11.46
C TYR A 2 5.80 -1.74 -12.94
N LYS A 3 4.50 -1.64 -13.25
CA LYS A 3 4.01 -1.17 -14.54
C LYS A 3 3.20 0.10 -14.33
N LEU A 4 3.41 1.09 -15.20
CA LEU A 4 2.76 2.39 -15.16
C LEU A 4 1.72 2.49 -16.28
N ASN A 5 0.60 3.16 -16.01
CA ASN A 5 -0.40 3.47 -17.03
C ASN A 5 -0.03 4.75 -17.80
N ASN A 6 -0.86 5.17 -18.74
CA ASN A 6 -0.62 6.37 -19.57
C ASN A 6 -0.51 7.68 -18.76
N ASN A 7 -0.99 7.69 -17.51
CA ASN A 7 -0.91 8.82 -16.60
C ASN A 7 0.27 8.68 -15.61
N ASN A 8 1.25 7.81 -15.90
CA ASN A 8 2.40 7.50 -15.05
C ASN A 8 2.04 6.95 -13.66
N ARG A 9 0.84 6.37 -13.49
CA ARG A 9 0.40 5.77 -12.22
C ARG A 9 0.74 4.29 -12.19
N PRO A 10 1.27 3.75 -11.07
CA PRO A 10 1.48 2.31 -10.95
C PRO A 10 0.15 1.58 -11.00
N TYR A 11 -0.07 0.70 -11.96
CA TYR A 11 -1.29 -0.12 -12.00
C TYR A 11 -1.01 -1.57 -11.59
N GLN A 12 0.25 -1.99 -11.63
CA GLN A 12 0.65 -3.33 -11.23
C GLN A 12 2.04 -3.33 -10.62
N PHE A 13 2.21 -4.10 -9.56
CA PHE A 13 3.49 -4.58 -9.06
C PHE A 13 3.48 -6.11 -9.10
N ARG A 14 4.55 -6.70 -9.63
CA ARG A 14 4.69 -8.16 -9.67
C ARG A 14 6.09 -8.61 -9.26
N LEU A 15 6.15 -9.54 -8.32
CA LEU A 15 7.34 -10.25 -7.89
C LEU A 15 7.06 -11.76 -7.99
N ALA A 16 7.84 -12.49 -8.77
CA ALA A 16 7.61 -13.90 -9.00
C ALA A 16 8.91 -14.70 -8.93
N GLN A 17 8.87 -15.84 -8.25
CA GLN A 17 9.91 -16.87 -8.30
C GLN A 17 9.31 -18.13 -8.94
N LEU A 18 9.42 -18.21 -10.27
CA LEU A 18 8.75 -19.23 -11.07
C LEU A 18 9.15 -20.66 -10.69
N SER A 19 10.43 -20.90 -10.38
CA SER A 19 10.94 -22.22 -9.99
C SER A 19 10.31 -22.76 -8.70
N LYS A 20 9.83 -21.88 -7.82
CA LYS A 20 9.13 -22.23 -6.59
C LYS A 20 7.62 -21.99 -6.65
N LYS A 21 7.10 -21.58 -7.81
CA LYS A 21 5.69 -21.16 -7.99
C LYS A 21 5.24 -20.07 -7.00
N GLN A 22 6.18 -19.22 -6.56
CA GLN A 22 5.87 -18.13 -5.63
C GLN A 22 5.53 -16.86 -6.40
N LEU A 23 4.52 -16.14 -5.92
CA LEU A 23 4.00 -14.92 -6.54
C LEU A 23 3.56 -13.93 -5.47
N LEU A 24 3.96 -12.68 -5.63
CA LEU A 24 3.31 -11.52 -5.04
C LEU A 24 2.92 -10.59 -6.18
N GLU A 25 1.63 -10.43 -6.39
CA GLU A 25 1.08 -9.48 -7.35
C GLU A 25 0.14 -8.52 -6.65
N ALA A 26 0.33 -7.22 -6.89
CA ALA A 26 -0.55 -6.16 -6.44
C ALA A 26 -1.02 -5.38 -7.68
N ASN A 27 -2.32 -5.23 -7.84
CA ASN A 27 -2.94 -4.43 -8.88
C ASN A 27 -3.64 -3.24 -8.23
N TYR A 28 -3.32 -2.04 -8.71
CA TYR A 28 -3.80 -0.77 -8.17
C TYR A 28 -4.79 -0.17 -9.17
N GLY A 29 -5.94 0.26 -8.69
CA GLY A 29 -7.01 0.77 -9.53
C GLY A 29 -7.78 1.91 -8.87
N GLU A 30 -8.76 2.40 -9.62
CA GLU A 30 -9.73 3.40 -9.12
C GLU A 30 -9.03 4.62 -8.51
N TYR A 31 -8.07 5.17 -9.24
CA TYR A 31 -7.34 6.35 -8.79
C TYR A 31 -8.28 7.53 -8.62
N ALA A 32 -8.23 8.15 -7.45
CA ALA A 32 -8.99 9.34 -7.11
C ALA A 32 -8.11 10.37 -6.38
N MET A 33 -8.56 11.62 -6.36
CA MET A 33 -7.93 12.67 -5.58
C MET A 33 -8.31 12.54 -4.10
N ALA A 34 -7.32 12.47 -3.22
CA ALA A 34 -7.46 12.46 -1.77
C ALA A 34 -6.47 13.46 -1.16
N SER A 35 -6.97 14.47 -0.44
CA SER A 35 -6.18 15.59 0.12
C SER A 35 -5.15 16.19 -0.83
N GLY A 36 -5.52 16.39 -2.11
CA GLY A 36 -4.64 16.99 -3.12
C GLY A 36 -3.59 16.03 -3.73
N GLN A 37 -3.60 14.76 -3.33
CA GLN A 37 -2.75 13.70 -3.90
C GLN A 37 -3.60 12.69 -4.64
N GLU A 38 -3.07 12.14 -5.72
CA GLU A 38 -3.75 11.08 -6.45
C GLU A 38 -3.38 9.71 -5.86
N PHE A 39 -4.38 8.92 -5.51
CA PHE A 39 -4.21 7.68 -4.75
C PHE A 39 -5.08 6.54 -5.31
N PRO A 40 -4.60 5.29 -5.35
CA PRO A 40 -5.41 4.15 -5.79
C PRO A 40 -6.43 3.76 -4.71
N MET A 41 -7.72 3.89 -5.00
CA MET A 41 -8.79 3.55 -4.06
C MET A 41 -9.11 2.04 -4.05
N LEU A 42 -8.55 1.29 -4.99
CA LEU A 42 -8.67 -0.16 -5.09
C LEU A 42 -7.28 -0.81 -5.11
N LEU A 43 -7.07 -1.80 -4.23
CA LEU A 43 -5.90 -2.66 -4.22
C LEU A 43 -6.33 -4.13 -4.26
N LYS A 44 -5.95 -4.83 -5.33
CA LYS A 44 -6.14 -6.29 -5.49
C LYS A 44 -4.80 -6.99 -5.34
N MET A 45 -4.70 -7.94 -4.41
CA MET A 45 -3.48 -8.70 -4.17
C MET A 45 -3.68 -10.20 -4.43
N ILE A 46 -2.65 -10.81 -5.01
CA ILE A 46 -2.49 -12.26 -5.13
C ILE A 46 -1.15 -12.61 -4.49
N ILE A 47 -1.19 -13.46 -3.47
CA ILE A 47 -0.01 -13.97 -2.79
C ILE A 47 -0.03 -15.49 -2.88
N SER A 48 0.99 -16.08 -3.49
CA SER A 48 1.16 -17.52 -3.54
C SER A 48 2.54 -17.92 -3.05
N ASP A 49 2.58 -18.98 -2.22
CA ASP A 49 3.80 -19.62 -1.76
C ASP A 49 4.16 -20.89 -2.58
N GLY A 50 3.38 -21.19 -3.63
CA GLY A 50 3.50 -22.38 -4.47
C GLY A 50 2.68 -23.58 -4.00
N ARG A 51 2.08 -23.53 -2.81
CA ARG A 51 1.15 -24.52 -2.25
C ARG A 51 -0.24 -23.94 -2.01
N GLN A 52 -0.26 -22.66 -1.66
CA GLN A 52 -1.42 -21.90 -1.24
C GLN A 52 -1.51 -20.61 -2.06
N GLU A 53 -2.71 -20.09 -2.21
CA GLU A 53 -2.94 -18.79 -2.83
C GLU A 53 -3.94 -18.00 -1.98
N ILE A 54 -3.59 -16.77 -1.67
CA ILE A 54 -4.45 -15.80 -0.99
C ILE A 54 -4.77 -14.71 -1.99
N LYS A 55 -6.06 -14.45 -2.18
CA LYS A 55 -6.56 -13.29 -2.93
C LYS A 55 -7.22 -12.32 -1.96
N THR A 56 -6.90 -11.06 -2.11
CA THR A 56 -7.48 -10.00 -1.29
C THR A 56 -7.85 -8.82 -2.16
N GLU A 57 -8.99 -8.22 -1.86
CA GLU A 57 -9.44 -6.98 -2.45
C GLU A 57 -9.67 -5.97 -1.32
N ILE A 58 -9.04 -4.80 -1.44
CA ILE A 58 -9.14 -3.71 -0.47
C ILE A 58 -9.71 -2.51 -1.21
N ASN A 59 -10.88 -2.06 -0.76
CA ASN A 59 -11.57 -0.88 -1.23
C ASN A 59 -11.47 0.20 -0.16
N PHE A 60 -10.84 1.33 -0.49
CA PHE A 60 -10.70 2.47 0.41
C PHE A 60 -11.92 3.38 0.25
N ASN A 61 -12.66 3.61 1.34
CA ASN A 61 -13.78 4.56 1.33
C ASN A 61 -13.32 6.00 1.60
N LYS A 62 -12.21 6.16 2.33
CA LYS A 62 -11.62 7.46 2.67
C LYS A 62 -10.12 7.30 2.85
N VAL A 63 -9.36 8.24 2.29
CA VAL A 63 -7.92 8.38 2.49
C VAL A 63 -7.64 9.84 2.84
N THR A 64 -6.84 10.06 3.87
CA THR A 64 -6.40 11.38 4.30
C THR A 64 -4.90 11.35 4.51
N PHE A 65 -4.25 12.47 4.20
CA PHE A 65 -2.80 12.63 4.31
C PHE A 65 -2.49 13.71 5.33
N ASN A 66 -1.36 13.54 6.04
CA ASN A 66 -0.86 14.50 7.04
C ASN A 66 -1.86 14.84 8.14
N GLU A 67 -2.79 13.93 8.45
CA GLU A 67 -3.63 14.08 9.64
C GLU A 67 -2.72 14.08 10.88
N PRO A 68 -2.90 15.02 11.82
CA PRO A 68 -2.13 15.02 13.05
C PRO A 68 -2.42 13.73 13.82
N VAL A 69 -1.39 12.90 14.01
CA VAL A 69 -1.49 11.71 14.85
C VAL A 69 -1.32 12.15 16.29
N GLU A 70 -2.38 12.02 17.09
CA GLU A 70 -2.25 12.16 18.54
C GLU A 70 -1.34 11.04 19.06
N MET A 71 -0.28 11.44 19.74
CA MET A 71 0.64 10.52 20.42
C MET A 71 0.23 10.49 21.90
N PRO A 72 -0.55 9.48 22.36
CA PRO A 72 -1.09 9.45 23.72
C PRO A 72 -0.02 9.02 24.75
N PHE A 73 1.24 9.41 24.54
CA PHE A 73 2.32 9.18 25.48
C PHE A 73 3.05 10.48 25.76
N SER A 74 3.20 10.78 27.05
CA SER A 74 4.12 11.80 27.51
C SER A 74 5.52 11.21 27.57
N VAL A 75 6.52 11.90 27.00
CA VAL A 75 7.92 11.56 27.25
C VAL A 75 8.18 11.70 28.75
N SER A 76 8.64 10.63 29.39
CA SER A 76 8.97 10.65 30.82
C SER A 76 9.97 11.77 31.10
N SER A 77 9.83 12.44 32.25
CA SER A 77 10.67 13.56 32.68
C SER A 77 12.18 13.24 32.73
N ARG A 78 12.55 11.95 32.67
CA ARG A 78 13.93 11.47 32.63
C ARG A 78 14.59 11.58 31.25
N TYR A 79 13.84 11.88 30.19
CA TYR A 79 14.35 11.96 28.82
C TYR A 79 14.11 13.35 28.22
N LYS A 80 15.09 13.84 27.47
CA LYS A 80 15.02 15.12 26.75
C LYS A 80 14.61 14.88 25.30
N VAL A 81 13.56 15.57 24.84
CA VAL A 81 13.21 15.59 23.41
C VAL A 81 14.25 16.42 22.66
N ILE A 82 14.91 15.82 21.68
CA ILE A 82 15.79 16.51 20.74
C ILE A 82 14.93 16.84 19.51
N ARG A 83 14.88 18.13 19.13
CA ARG A 83 14.24 18.63 17.91
C ARG A 83 15.30 19.15 16.98
#